data_AF-A0A0F9FHI1-F1
#
_entry.id   AF-A0A0F9FHI1-F1
#
_cell.length_a   1.000
_cell.length_b   1.000
_cell.length_c   1.000
_cell.angle_alpha   90.00
_cell.angle_beta   90.00
_cell.angle_gamma   90.00
#
_symmetry.space_group_name_H-M   'P 1'
#
loop_
_entity.id
_entity.type
_entity.pdbx_description
1 polymer ?
#
loop_
_entity_poly.entity_id
_entity_poly.type
_entity_poly.pdbx_seq_one_letter_code
_entity_poly.pdbx_strand_id
1 'polypeptide(L)'
;AKLNPNIAALGQTMQQNTDREILDSAEYHMERIRKEAGTDLVSRVQVGEALPEASAMVTAKITQSMGRKYGKDLFTPAFEEIENDASIRLNTQARQQYLDGVRAEALKATDDPFYVNGVMEGLESQIAQNEQRWTMETAKYQKDIVKETYQDEVSDLIDNGGDLLAWDAMAKQTGPFKDSERNAIVLDTYINKAVEAKSPEMLNNIPTRFLNAKAKRDVTVAQSQIRNATYAEWSQNRTMAEETRKQNLRSTKVQIIQEHLDNGTVDARKYRNDPEAFAYALAMSKSEGIDKTTSVVNAERIKNGVLKAAISGDVDGALGSLGFTGDLTEDGLYNFILGSNNLNSAEKQALAKAVPDLLEGQVLLKNPMIKSEIDNYLAPALNNLRKSPNAEIQALLDGTTVETQVMSAFEDEILMQTSAYYSEHGSFPKSFTLNGMVREARRNSLEVLKELTQVSNIGTTTSEAQKTVQDRKSNVLVVKGIDENGLPIYE
;
A
#
# COMPACT_ATOMS: atom_id res chain seq x y z
N ALA A 1 -62.99 26.97 -65.88
CA ALA A 1 -63.03 25.71 -66.64
C ALA A 1 -62.73 24.57 -65.68
N LYS A 2 -63.62 23.57 -65.54
CA LYS A 2 -63.33 22.37 -64.74
C LYS A 2 -62.36 21.51 -65.56
N LEU A 3 -61.14 21.30 -65.05
CA LEU A 3 -60.16 20.39 -65.66
C LEU A 3 -60.77 19.00 -65.82
N ASN A 4 -60.37 18.30 -66.88
CA ASN A 4 -60.75 16.91 -67.11
C ASN A 4 -60.42 16.07 -65.86
N PRO A 5 -61.39 15.33 -65.27
CA PRO A 5 -61.19 14.61 -64.01
C PRO A 5 -60.02 13.61 -64.05
N ASN A 6 -59.67 13.08 -65.23
CA ASN A 6 -58.52 12.18 -65.39
C ASN A 6 -57.16 12.91 -65.29
N ILE A 7 -57.10 14.19 -65.64
CA ILE A 7 -55.88 15.02 -65.52
C ILE A 7 -55.68 15.48 -64.07
N ALA A 8 -56.77 15.80 -63.36
CA ALA A 8 -56.73 16.13 -61.94
C ALA A 8 -56.28 14.94 -61.09
N ALA A 9 -56.77 13.72 -61.39
CA ALA A 9 -56.35 12.50 -60.73
C ALA A 9 -54.87 12.15 -60.99
N LEU A 10 -54.39 12.33 -62.23
CA LEU A 10 -52.98 12.12 -62.56
C LEU A 10 -52.05 13.11 -61.81
N GLY A 11 -52.42 14.40 -61.77
CA GLY A 11 -51.68 15.41 -61.03
C GLY A 11 -51.63 15.14 -59.52
N GLN A 12 -52.72 14.62 -58.94
CA GLN A 12 -52.75 14.21 -57.53
C GLN A 12 -51.83 13.02 -57.25
N THR A 13 -51.81 12.00 -58.12
CA THR A 13 -50.91 10.85 -57.98
C THR A 13 -49.45 11.25 -58.14
N MET A 14 -49.13 12.14 -59.08
CA MET A 14 -47.77 12.66 -59.25
C MET A 14 -47.32 13.45 -58.02
N GLN A 15 -48.17 14.35 -57.49
CA GLN A 15 -47.85 15.09 -56.26
C GLN A 15 -47.66 14.15 -55.06
N GLN A 16 -48.46 13.08 -54.94
CA GLN A 16 -48.31 12.09 -53.87
C GLN A 16 -46.97 11.33 -53.97
N ASN A 17 -46.53 11.00 -55.18
CA ASN A 17 -45.23 10.35 -55.39
C ASN A 17 -44.09 11.30 -55.06
N THR A 18 -44.14 12.55 -55.51
CA THR A 18 -43.15 13.59 -55.16
C THR A 18 -43.11 13.85 -53.66
N ASP A 19 -44.27 14.03 -53.01
CA ASP A 19 -44.36 14.21 -51.56
C ASP A 19 -43.76 13.01 -50.80
N ARG A 20 -43.96 11.80 -51.31
CA ARG A 20 -43.38 10.58 -50.73
C ARG A 20 -41.86 10.54 -50.89
N GLU A 21 -41.34 10.82 -52.08
CA GLU A 21 -39.89 10.87 -52.34
C GLU A 21 -39.18 11.90 -51.46
N ILE A 22 -39.80 13.07 -51.27
CA ILE A 22 -39.29 14.13 -50.38
C ILE A 22 -39.29 13.67 -48.92
N LEU A 23 -40.32 12.97 -48.46
CA LEU A 23 -40.37 12.45 -47.09
C LEU A 23 -39.40 11.28 -46.88
N ASP A 24 -39.23 10.40 -47.88
CA ASP A 24 -38.29 9.27 -47.85
C ASP A 24 -36.82 9.77 -47.81
N SER A 25 -36.57 11.01 -48.28
CA SER A 25 -35.28 11.70 -48.24
C SER A 25 -35.25 12.92 -47.32
N ALA A 26 -36.15 12.98 -46.33
CA ALA A 26 -36.34 14.16 -45.47
C ALA A 26 -35.07 14.60 -44.76
N GLU A 27 -34.21 13.68 -44.29
CA GLU A 27 -32.96 14.04 -43.59
C GLU A 27 -32.00 14.83 -44.47
N TYR A 28 -31.82 14.38 -45.73
CA TYR A 28 -31.01 15.09 -46.72
C TYR A 28 -31.56 16.50 -46.98
N HIS A 29 -32.88 16.63 -47.13
CA HIS A 29 -33.51 17.92 -47.34
C HIS A 29 -33.39 18.84 -46.11
N MET A 30 -33.57 18.32 -44.90
CA MET A 30 -33.40 19.09 -43.66
C MET A 30 -31.98 19.63 -43.52
N GLU A 31 -30.95 18.84 -43.84
CA GLU A 31 -29.56 19.29 -43.80
C GLU A 31 -29.26 20.36 -44.85
N ARG A 32 -29.76 20.18 -46.07
CA ARG A 32 -29.64 21.18 -47.13
C ARG A 32 -30.27 22.51 -46.72
N ILE A 33 -31.52 22.46 -46.25
CA ILE A 33 -32.28 23.64 -45.83
C ILE A 33 -31.58 24.36 -44.67
N ARG A 34 -31.10 23.62 -43.66
CA ARG A 34 -30.32 24.18 -42.54
C ARG A 34 -29.07 24.92 -43.03
N LYS A 35 -28.33 24.31 -43.96
CA LYS A 35 -27.11 24.90 -44.54
C LYS A 35 -27.41 26.17 -45.35
N GLU A 36 -28.51 26.18 -46.09
CA GLU A 36 -28.95 27.33 -46.91
C GLU A 36 -29.50 28.47 -46.04
N ALA A 37 -30.25 28.16 -44.99
CA ALA A 37 -30.79 29.14 -44.04
C ALA A 37 -29.71 29.75 -43.13
N GLY A 38 -28.58 29.05 -42.92
CA GLY A 38 -27.50 29.49 -42.03
C GLY A 38 -27.87 29.49 -40.55
N THR A 39 -29.02 28.91 -40.20
CA THR A 39 -29.56 28.82 -38.84
C THR A 39 -30.33 27.50 -38.68
N ASP A 40 -30.49 27.07 -37.44
CA ASP A 40 -31.25 25.88 -37.08
C ASP A 40 -32.76 26.17 -36.99
N LEU A 41 -33.11 27.45 -36.86
CA LEU A 41 -34.48 27.95 -36.80
C LEU A 41 -35.00 28.21 -38.22
N VAL A 42 -35.78 27.26 -38.75
CA VAL A 42 -36.31 27.35 -40.12
C VAL A 42 -37.84 27.38 -40.07
N SER A 43 -38.42 28.45 -40.58
CA SER A 43 -39.88 28.58 -40.72
C SER A 43 -40.42 27.73 -41.85
N ARG A 44 -41.71 27.40 -41.80
CA ARG A 44 -42.42 26.69 -42.86
C ARG A 44 -42.31 27.40 -44.22
N VAL A 45 -42.27 28.73 -44.22
CA VAL A 45 -42.11 29.52 -45.45
C VAL A 45 -40.76 29.23 -46.10
N GLN A 46 -39.68 29.24 -45.31
CA GLN A 46 -38.33 28.94 -45.80
C GLN A 46 -38.17 27.50 -46.29
N VAL A 47 -38.82 26.53 -45.61
CA VAL A 47 -38.87 25.13 -46.10
C VAL A 47 -39.58 25.06 -47.45
N GLY A 48 -40.67 25.80 -47.64
CA GLY A 48 -41.42 25.83 -48.90
C GLY A 48 -40.69 26.54 -50.03
N GLU A 49 -39.87 27.54 -49.71
CA GLU A 49 -38.98 28.21 -50.69
C GLU A 49 -37.84 27.28 -51.14
N ALA A 50 -37.32 26.46 -50.23
CA ALA A 50 -36.25 25.50 -50.53
C ALA A 50 -36.75 24.19 -51.18
N LEU A 51 -38.04 23.90 -51.10
CA LEU A 51 -38.74 22.76 -51.70
C LEU A 51 -40.03 23.21 -52.39
N PRO A 52 -39.95 23.99 -53.49
CA PRO A 52 -41.13 24.53 -54.16
C PRO A 52 -42.07 23.44 -54.72
N GLU A 53 -41.55 22.23 -54.95
CA GLU A 53 -42.28 21.05 -55.39
C GLU A 53 -43.06 20.34 -54.27
N ALA A 54 -42.79 20.64 -53.00
CA ALA A 54 -43.42 19.98 -51.86
C ALA A 54 -44.83 20.54 -51.60
N SER A 55 -45.76 19.66 -51.20
CA SER A 55 -47.06 20.13 -50.70
C SER A 55 -46.92 20.87 -49.37
N ALA A 56 -47.94 21.67 -49.04
CA ALA A 56 -48.04 22.35 -47.74
C ALA A 56 -47.96 21.38 -46.56
N MET A 57 -48.47 20.15 -46.72
CA MET A 57 -48.41 19.11 -45.69
C MET A 57 -46.98 18.58 -45.49
N VAL A 58 -46.25 18.33 -46.57
CA VAL A 58 -44.85 17.88 -46.50
C VAL A 58 -43.95 18.97 -45.92
N THR A 59 -44.15 20.21 -46.35
CA THR A 59 -43.44 21.39 -45.81
C THR A 59 -43.65 21.50 -44.29
N ALA A 60 -44.88 21.37 -43.82
CA ALA A 60 -45.19 21.38 -42.39
C ALA A 60 -44.52 20.22 -41.63
N LYS A 61 -44.53 19.00 -42.18
CA LYS A 61 -43.88 17.81 -41.58
C LYS A 61 -42.36 17.95 -41.50
N ILE A 62 -41.72 18.47 -42.54
CA ILE A 62 -40.27 18.74 -42.53
C ILE A 62 -39.96 19.81 -41.49
N THR A 63 -40.72 20.91 -41.45
CA THR A 63 -40.54 21.99 -40.45
C THR A 63 -40.66 21.46 -39.02
N GLN A 64 -41.68 20.64 -38.74
CA GLN A 64 -41.86 19.98 -37.45
C GLN A 64 -40.71 19.00 -37.13
N SER A 65 -40.20 18.27 -38.12
CA SER A 65 -39.09 17.33 -37.93
C SER A 65 -37.78 18.06 -37.63
N MET A 66 -37.53 19.20 -38.29
CA MET A 66 -36.41 20.09 -37.99
C MET A 66 -36.53 20.66 -36.57
N GLY A 67 -37.72 21.15 -36.20
CA GLY A 67 -38.01 21.61 -34.83
C GLY A 67 -37.76 20.51 -33.80
N ARG A 68 -38.16 19.27 -34.07
CA ARG A 68 -37.91 18.13 -33.18
C ARG A 68 -36.43 17.82 -32.98
N LYS A 69 -35.62 17.88 -34.06
CA LYS A 69 -34.17 17.67 -33.97
C LYS A 69 -33.51 18.80 -33.17
N TYR A 70 -33.85 20.04 -33.48
CA TYR A 70 -33.37 21.21 -32.75
C TYR A 70 -33.75 21.17 -31.27
N GLY A 71 -34.99 20.81 -30.93
CA GLY A 71 -35.42 20.66 -29.55
C GLY A 71 -34.56 19.65 -28.79
N LYS A 72 -34.29 18.47 -29.37
CA LYS A 72 -33.40 17.49 -28.73
C LYS A 72 -32.01 18.06 -28.42
N ASP A 73 -31.41 18.77 -29.37
CA ASP A 73 -30.08 19.36 -29.19
C ASP A 73 -30.12 20.49 -28.15
N LEU A 74 -31.12 21.37 -28.23
CA LEU A 74 -31.33 22.50 -27.33
C LEU A 74 -31.51 22.06 -25.87
N PHE A 75 -32.24 20.95 -25.64
CA PHE A 75 -32.54 20.50 -24.28
C PHE A 75 -31.48 19.58 -23.69
N THR A 76 -30.56 19.06 -24.50
CA THR A 76 -29.48 18.17 -23.99
C THR A 76 -28.72 18.79 -22.80
N PRO A 77 -28.29 20.06 -22.83
CA PRO A 77 -27.67 20.71 -21.67
C PRO A 77 -28.59 20.78 -20.43
N ALA A 78 -29.89 20.99 -20.64
CA ALA A 78 -30.84 21.03 -19.53
C ALA A 78 -30.99 19.66 -18.84
N PHE A 79 -30.95 18.57 -19.60
CA PHE A 79 -30.92 17.21 -19.03
C PHE A 79 -29.61 16.92 -18.32
N GLU A 80 -28.47 17.36 -18.86
CA GLU A 80 -27.17 17.25 -18.18
C GLU A 80 -27.15 18.01 -16.85
N GLU A 81 -27.78 19.19 -16.78
CA GLU A 81 -27.92 19.95 -15.55
C GLU A 81 -28.76 19.20 -14.50
N ILE A 82 -29.88 18.59 -14.91
CA ILE A 82 -30.66 17.70 -14.04
C ILE A 82 -29.78 16.54 -13.56
N GLU A 83 -28.99 15.91 -14.42
CA GLU A 83 -28.13 14.79 -14.02
C GLU A 83 -27.07 15.17 -12.98
N ASN A 84 -26.52 16.37 -13.13
CA ASN A 84 -25.43 16.87 -12.29
C ASN A 84 -25.91 17.48 -10.95
N ASP A 85 -27.18 17.85 -10.83
CA ASP A 85 -27.75 18.38 -9.58
C ASP A 85 -28.68 17.37 -8.89
N ALA A 86 -28.19 16.77 -7.79
CA ALA A 86 -28.97 15.82 -6.99
C ALA A 86 -30.24 16.44 -6.38
N SER A 87 -30.25 17.74 -6.09
CA SER A 87 -31.41 18.44 -5.53
C SER A 87 -32.56 18.56 -6.52
N ILE A 88 -32.24 18.50 -7.83
CA ILE A 88 -33.21 18.50 -8.92
C ILE A 88 -33.50 17.05 -9.35
N ARG A 89 -32.48 16.22 -9.59
CA ARG A 89 -32.62 14.83 -10.04
C ARG A 89 -33.50 14.00 -9.11
N LEU A 90 -33.22 14.05 -7.81
CA LEU A 90 -33.86 13.21 -6.79
C LEU A 90 -35.14 13.83 -6.23
N ASN A 91 -35.57 14.99 -6.74
CA ASN A 91 -36.78 15.69 -6.30
C ASN A 91 -37.71 15.94 -7.49
N THR A 92 -38.79 15.15 -7.58
CA THR A 92 -39.78 15.24 -8.66
C THR A 92 -40.36 16.65 -8.82
N GLN A 93 -40.61 17.38 -7.72
CA GLN A 93 -41.17 18.73 -7.80
C GLN A 93 -40.16 19.74 -8.35
N ALA A 94 -38.93 19.71 -7.86
CA ALA A 94 -37.86 20.60 -8.33
C ALA A 94 -37.55 20.33 -9.81
N ARG A 95 -37.52 19.06 -10.22
CA ARG A 95 -37.34 18.66 -11.62
C ARG A 95 -38.44 19.19 -12.52
N GLN A 96 -39.69 19.05 -12.12
CA GLN A 96 -40.82 19.54 -12.90
C GLN A 96 -40.78 21.08 -13.05
N GLN A 97 -40.47 21.80 -11.98
CA GLN A 97 -40.31 23.27 -12.02
C GLN A 97 -39.19 23.70 -12.97
N TYR A 98 -38.06 23.00 -12.94
CA TYR A 98 -36.95 23.25 -13.84
C TYR A 98 -37.33 23.01 -15.31
N LEU A 99 -37.96 21.86 -15.60
CA LEU A 99 -38.44 21.53 -16.95
C LEU A 99 -39.53 22.51 -17.45
N ASP A 100 -40.39 23.02 -16.57
CA ASP A 100 -41.39 24.04 -16.93
C ASP A 100 -40.74 25.38 -17.32
N GLY A 101 -39.64 25.76 -16.67
CA GLY A 101 -38.82 26.91 -17.08
C GLY A 101 -38.24 26.71 -18.49
N VAL A 102 -37.65 25.54 -18.72
CA VAL A 102 -37.09 25.14 -20.02
C VAL A 102 -38.15 25.12 -21.13
N ARG A 103 -39.37 24.62 -20.85
CA ARG A 103 -40.53 24.70 -21.76
C ARG A 103 -40.86 26.15 -22.13
N ALA A 104 -40.90 27.03 -21.14
CA ALA A 104 -41.25 28.44 -21.35
C ALA A 104 -40.21 29.20 -22.18
N GLU A 105 -38.94 28.84 -22.10
CA GLU A 105 -37.88 29.41 -22.94
C GLU A 105 -37.97 28.92 -24.39
N ALA A 106 -38.23 27.63 -24.59
CA ALA A 106 -38.36 27.06 -25.93
C ALA A 106 -39.53 27.64 -26.74
N LEU A 107 -40.64 27.96 -26.08
CA LEU A 107 -41.79 28.62 -26.70
C LEU A 107 -41.47 30.04 -27.22
N LYS A 108 -40.34 30.63 -26.82
CA LYS A 108 -39.89 31.95 -27.28
C LYS A 108 -38.91 31.89 -28.46
N ALA A 109 -38.52 30.69 -28.91
CA ALA A 109 -37.46 30.53 -29.92
C ALA A 109 -37.89 30.93 -31.34
N THR A 110 -39.18 30.79 -31.70
CA THR A 110 -39.72 31.19 -33.00
C THR A 110 -41.24 31.34 -32.94
N ASP A 111 -41.79 32.19 -33.82
CA ASP A 111 -43.24 32.38 -33.97
C ASP A 111 -43.90 31.33 -34.89
N ASP A 112 -43.13 30.42 -35.51
CA ASP A 112 -43.67 29.37 -36.38
C ASP A 112 -44.30 28.22 -35.56
N PRO A 113 -45.62 28.00 -35.65
CA PRO A 113 -46.31 27.01 -34.81
C PRO A 113 -45.94 25.56 -35.13
N PHE A 114 -45.53 25.24 -36.36
CA PHE A 114 -45.13 23.88 -36.73
C PHE A 114 -43.74 23.55 -36.18
N TYR A 115 -42.83 24.54 -36.23
CA TYR A 115 -41.50 24.39 -35.64
C TYR A 115 -41.58 24.29 -34.12
N VAL A 116 -42.32 25.18 -33.45
CA VAL A 116 -42.53 25.14 -32.00
C VAL A 116 -43.15 23.81 -31.57
N ASN A 117 -44.15 23.30 -32.28
CA ASN A 117 -44.73 21.99 -31.96
C ASN A 117 -43.69 20.87 -32.09
N GLY A 118 -42.84 20.91 -33.14
CA GLY A 118 -41.72 19.99 -33.29
C GLY A 118 -40.74 20.03 -32.11
N VAL A 119 -40.33 21.23 -31.69
CA VAL A 119 -39.44 21.44 -30.53
C VAL A 119 -40.02 20.82 -29.26
N MET A 120 -41.30 21.09 -28.98
CA MET A 120 -41.99 20.55 -27.81
C MET A 120 -42.13 19.02 -27.86
N GLU A 121 -42.43 18.43 -29.03
CA GLU A 121 -42.41 16.97 -29.21
C GLU A 121 -41.02 16.37 -28.99
N GLY A 122 -39.96 17.09 -29.34
CA GLY A 122 -38.57 16.72 -29.05
C GLY A 122 -38.30 16.66 -27.55
N LEU A 123 -38.71 17.70 -26.81
CA LEU A 123 -38.59 17.78 -25.35
C LEU A 123 -39.36 16.65 -24.66
N GLU A 124 -40.65 16.52 -24.95
CA GLU A 124 -41.51 15.53 -24.29
C GLU A 124 -41.03 14.09 -24.59
N SER A 125 -40.49 13.86 -25.79
CA SER A 125 -39.85 12.58 -26.12
C SER A 125 -38.61 12.30 -25.24
N GLN A 126 -37.83 13.33 -24.86
CA GLN A 126 -36.67 13.17 -23.99
C GLN A 126 -37.09 13.03 -22.51
N ILE A 127 -38.09 13.79 -22.06
CA ILE A 127 -38.66 13.65 -20.72
C ILE A 127 -39.19 12.23 -20.54
N ALA A 128 -40.01 11.74 -21.47
CA ALA A 128 -40.56 10.39 -21.40
C ALA A 128 -39.48 9.29 -21.35
N GLN A 129 -38.34 9.48 -22.03
CA GLN A 129 -37.22 8.53 -21.99
C GLN A 129 -36.52 8.49 -20.63
N ASN A 130 -36.43 9.62 -19.93
CA ASN A 130 -35.68 9.74 -18.67
C ASN A 130 -36.56 9.62 -17.41
N GLU A 131 -37.88 9.87 -17.51
CA GLU A 131 -38.77 9.95 -16.36
C GLU A 131 -38.86 8.66 -15.55
N GLN A 132 -38.86 7.50 -16.22
CA GLN A 132 -38.85 6.21 -15.53
C GLN A 132 -37.55 6.03 -14.72
N ARG A 133 -36.40 6.41 -15.30
CA ARG A 133 -35.10 6.32 -14.61
C ARG A 133 -35.11 7.20 -13.37
N TRP A 134 -35.46 8.47 -13.52
CA TRP A 134 -35.46 9.40 -12.40
C TRP A 134 -36.46 9.06 -11.30
N THR A 135 -37.63 8.53 -11.67
CA THR A 135 -38.62 8.03 -10.70
C THR A 135 -38.04 6.87 -9.88
N MET A 136 -37.34 5.92 -10.53
CA MET A 136 -36.68 4.82 -9.82
C MET A 136 -35.56 5.32 -8.91
N GLU A 137 -34.75 6.28 -9.35
CA GLU A 137 -33.68 6.87 -8.55
C GLU A 137 -34.22 7.62 -7.34
N THR A 138 -35.27 8.43 -7.52
CA THR A 138 -35.97 9.14 -6.45
C THR A 138 -36.55 8.16 -5.43
N ALA A 139 -37.24 7.12 -5.89
CA ALA A 139 -37.82 6.10 -5.01
C ALA A 139 -36.74 5.33 -4.25
N LYS A 140 -35.60 5.02 -4.89
CA LYS A 140 -34.46 4.39 -4.22
C LYS A 140 -33.88 5.30 -3.14
N TYR A 141 -33.62 6.57 -3.45
CA TYR A 141 -33.11 7.54 -2.49
C TYR A 141 -34.02 7.70 -1.27
N GLN A 142 -35.33 7.87 -1.49
CA GLN A 142 -36.31 7.94 -0.40
C GLN A 142 -36.32 6.67 0.43
N LYS A 143 -36.25 5.51 -0.22
CA LYS A 143 -36.18 4.22 0.47
C LYS A 143 -34.90 4.10 1.31
N ASP A 144 -33.77 4.59 0.83
CA ASP A 144 -32.49 4.57 1.55
C ASP A 144 -32.53 5.50 2.77
N ILE A 145 -33.11 6.70 2.68
CA ILE A 145 -33.34 7.59 3.84
C ILE A 145 -34.21 6.90 4.89
N VAL A 146 -35.34 6.31 4.48
CA VAL A 146 -36.24 5.62 5.41
C VAL A 146 -35.56 4.39 6.01
N LYS A 147 -34.58 3.79 5.32
CA LYS A 147 -33.79 2.67 5.82
C LYS A 147 -32.86 3.12 6.94
N GLU A 148 -32.20 4.25 6.76
CA GLU A 148 -31.32 4.86 7.77
C GLU A 148 -32.12 5.21 9.04
N THR A 149 -33.25 5.91 8.90
CA THR A 149 -34.14 6.18 10.04
C THR A 149 -34.62 4.90 10.73
N TYR A 150 -34.95 3.86 9.95
CA TYR A 150 -35.32 2.57 10.53
C TYR A 150 -34.16 1.94 11.31
N GLN A 151 -32.93 2.03 10.80
CA GLN A 151 -31.72 1.55 11.49
C GLN A 151 -31.49 2.29 12.81
N ASP A 152 -31.64 3.61 12.80
CA ASP A 152 -31.47 4.45 13.99
C ASP A 152 -32.48 4.09 15.08
N GLU A 153 -33.75 3.94 14.72
CA GLU A 153 -34.80 3.54 15.67
C GLU A 153 -34.57 2.13 16.24
N VAL A 154 -34.13 1.18 15.40
CA VAL A 154 -33.73 -0.16 15.88
C VAL A 154 -32.54 -0.06 16.83
N SER A 155 -31.55 0.76 16.48
CA SER A 155 -30.38 1.01 17.31
C SER A 155 -30.77 1.56 18.69
N ASP A 156 -31.64 2.57 18.71
CA ASP A 156 -32.13 3.18 19.95
C ASP A 156 -32.93 2.19 20.81
N LEU A 157 -33.75 1.34 20.20
CA LEU A 157 -34.47 0.28 20.92
C LEU A 157 -33.52 -0.75 21.53
N ILE A 158 -32.43 -1.10 20.84
CA ILE A 158 -31.43 -2.03 21.36
C ILE A 158 -30.71 -1.42 22.56
N ASP A 159 -30.30 -0.14 22.48
CA ASP A 159 -29.55 0.52 23.54
C ASP A 159 -30.40 0.78 24.79
N ASN A 160 -31.66 1.14 24.59
CA ASN A 160 -32.57 1.50 25.68
C ASN A 160 -33.42 0.31 26.18
N GLY A 161 -33.24 -0.89 25.63
CA GLY A 161 -33.99 -2.10 26.02
C GLY A 161 -35.48 -2.05 25.69
N GLY A 162 -35.84 -1.38 24.59
CA GLY A 162 -37.23 -1.27 24.11
C GLY A 162 -37.78 -2.55 23.48
N ASP A 163 -39.10 -2.62 23.33
CA ASP A 163 -39.77 -3.76 22.69
C ASP A 163 -39.70 -3.68 21.16
N LEU A 164 -38.64 -4.27 20.61
CA LEU A 164 -38.38 -4.33 19.18
C LEU A 164 -39.47 -5.07 18.38
N LEU A 165 -40.13 -6.08 18.98
CA LEU A 165 -41.18 -6.84 18.29
C LEU A 165 -42.46 -6.01 18.17
N ALA A 166 -42.83 -5.29 19.22
CA ALA A 166 -43.97 -4.37 19.19
C ALA A 166 -43.73 -3.24 18.19
N TRP A 167 -42.52 -2.67 18.16
CA TRP A 167 -42.17 -1.63 17.21
C TRP A 167 -42.14 -2.11 15.75
N ASP A 168 -41.53 -3.27 15.45
CA ASP A 168 -41.55 -3.84 14.09
C ASP A 168 -42.98 -4.11 13.60
N ALA A 169 -43.89 -4.53 14.49
CA ALA A 169 -45.29 -4.74 14.15
C ALA A 169 -45.99 -3.44 13.70
N MET A 170 -45.65 -2.30 14.30
CA MET A 170 -46.14 -0.98 13.88
C MET A 170 -45.45 -0.52 12.59
N ALA A 171 -44.13 -0.67 12.50
CA ALA A 171 -43.35 -0.28 11.34
C ALA A 171 -43.73 -1.09 10.08
N LYS A 172 -44.16 -2.35 10.25
CA LYS A 172 -44.72 -3.18 9.18
C LYS A 172 -45.97 -2.57 8.52
N GLN A 173 -46.78 -1.83 9.27
CA GLN A 173 -48.03 -1.25 8.76
C GLN A 173 -47.81 0.07 8.03
N THR A 174 -46.75 0.79 8.39
CA THR A 174 -46.51 2.17 7.95
C THR A 174 -45.31 2.31 7.02
N GLY A 175 -44.37 1.37 7.05
CA GLY A 175 -43.11 1.43 6.32
C GLY A 175 -43.13 0.80 4.93
N PRO A 176 -42.18 1.19 4.05
CA PRO A 176 -42.07 0.69 2.68
C PRO A 176 -41.38 -0.69 2.57
N PHE A 177 -40.86 -1.22 3.67
CA PHE A 177 -40.01 -2.42 3.69
C PHE A 177 -40.80 -3.71 3.86
N LYS A 178 -40.44 -4.72 3.06
CA LYS A 178 -40.95 -6.08 3.22
C LYS A 178 -40.35 -6.74 4.47
N ASP A 179 -41.02 -7.75 5.00
CA ASP A 179 -40.56 -8.50 6.19
C ASP A 179 -39.11 -8.97 6.07
N SER A 180 -38.69 -9.46 4.89
CA SER A 180 -37.30 -9.89 4.66
C SER A 180 -36.29 -8.76 4.75
N GLU A 181 -36.66 -7.55 4.29
CA GLU A 181 -35.78 -6.38 4.32
C GLU A 181 -35.66 -5.83 5.74
N ARG A 182 -36.77 -5.73 6.47
CA ARG A 182 -36.77 -5.32 7.89
C ARG A 182 -35.96 -6.27 8.76
N ASN A 183 -36.12 -7.58 8.56
CA ASN A 183 -35.32 -8.58 9.26
C ASN A 183 -33.82 -8.42 8.99
N ALA A 184 -33.42 -8.12 7.74
CA ALA A 184 -32.03 -7.88 7.40
C ALA A 184 -31.50 -6.60 8.07
N ILE A 185 -32.29 -5.53 8.05
CA ILE A 185 -31.93 -4.26 8.70
C ILE A 185 -31.71 -4.45 10.21
N VAL A 186 -32.63 -5.16 10.88
CA VAL A 186 -32.51 -5.47 12.32
C VAL A 186 -31.25 -6.29 12.58
N LEU A 187 -31.03 -7.34 11.80
CA LEU A 187 -29.85 -8.20 11.94
C LEU A 187 -28.55 -7.42 11.78
N ASP A 188 -28.43 -6.61 10.72
CA ASP A 188 -27.25 -5.80 10.43
C ASP A 188 -26.98 -4.81 11.58
N THR A 189 -28.04 -4.22 12.14
CA THR A 189 -27.93 -3.28 13.27
C THR A 189 -27.42 -3.95 14.53
N TYR A 190 -27.92 -5.14 14.88
CA TYR A 190 -27.40 -5.94 16.00
C TYR A 190 -25.94 -6.35 15.78
N ILE A 191 -25.57 -6.76 14.56
CA ILE A 191 -24.19 -7.13 14.21
C ILE A 191 -23.27 -5.93 14.40
N ASN A 192 -23.63 -4.77 13.86
CA ASN A 192 -22.82 -3.56 13.99
C ASN A 192 -22.62 -3.17 15.46
N LYS A 193 -23.68 -3.13 16.26
CA LYS A 193 -23.56 -2.85 17.70
C LYS A 193 -22.74 -3.88 18.47
N ALA A 194 -22.88 -5.17 18.14
CA ALA A 194 -22.09 -6.21 18.78
C ALA A 194 -20.59 -6.08 18.44
N VAL A 195 -20.26 -5.65 17.22
CA VAL A 195 -18.89 -5.34 16.81
C VAL A 195 -18.36 -4.13 17.58
N GLU A 196 -19.12 -3.04 17.65
CA GLU A 196 -18.74 -1.83 18.39
C GLU A 196 -18.53 -2.10 19.88
N ALA A 197 -19.44 -2.84 20.51
CA ALA A 197 -19.35 -3.24 21.91
C ALA A 197 -18.36 -4.38 22.17
N LYS A 198 -17.76 -4.96 21.12
CA LYS A 198 -16.91 -6.17 21.18
C LYS A 198 -17.57 -7.32 21.95
N SER A 199 -18.90 -7.45 21.83
CA SER A 199 -19.72 -8.36 22.62
C SER A 199 -20.46 -9.37 21.73
N PRO A 200 -19.92 -10.58 21.51
CA PRO A 200 -20.58 -11.59 20.67
C PRO A 200 -21.89 -12.09 21.30
N GLU A 201 -22.02 -12.01 22.63
CA GLU A 201 -23.21 -12.47 23.35
C GLU A 201 -24.42 -11.57 23.10
N MET A 202 -24.20 -10.31 22.71
CA MET A 202 -25.27 -9.39 22.30
C MET A 202 -26.12 -9.95 21.15
N LEU A 203 -25.51 -10.74 20.26
CA LEU A 203 -26.19 -11.36 19.13
C LEU A 203 -27.15 -12.49 19.55
N ASN A 204 -27.05 -13.00 20.77
CA ASN A 204 -28.02 -13.96 21.31
C ASN A 204 -29.35 -13.29 21.68
N ASN A 205 -29.37 -11.96 21.81
CA ASN A 205 -30.57 -11.20 22.16
C ASN A 205 -31.46 -10.88 20.95
N ILE A 206 -31.05 -11.26 19.73
CA ILE A 206 -31.84 -11.04 18.53
C ILE A 206 -33.13 -11.87 18.61
N PRO A 207 -34.32 -11.24 18.54
CA PRO A 207 -35.57 -11.98 18.57
C PRO A 207 -35.68 -13.00 17.43
N THR A 208 -36.16 -14.20 17.73
CA THR A 208 -36.19 -15.33 16.78
C THR A 208 -37.02 -15.07 15.53
N ARG A 209 -37.97 -14.12 15.57
CA ARG A 209 -38.75 -13.67 14.42
C ARG A 209 -37.88 -13.11 13.29
N PHE A 210 -36.75 -12.48 13.62
CA PHE A 210 -35.81 -11.93 12.65
C PHE A 210 -34.81 -12.97 12.12
N LEU A 211 -34.75 -14.16 12.74
CA LEU A 211 -33.75 -15.19 12.46
C LEU A 211 -34.29 -16.31 11.55
N ASN A 212 -34.03 -16.19 10.25
CA ASN A 212 -34.15 -17.30 9.31
C ASN A 212 -32.86 -18.17 9.30
N ALA A 213 -32.86 -19.28 8.57
CA ALA A 213 -31.71 -20.19 8.52
C ALA A 213 -30.41 -19.52 8.03
N LYS A 214 -30.49 -18.56 7.11
CA LYS A 214 -29.35 -17.76 6.65
C LYS A 214 -28.88 -16.79 7.74
N ALA A 215 -29.80 -16.02 8.32
CA ALA A 215 -29.51 -15.07 9.40
C ALA A 215 -28.84 -15.74 10.60
N LYS A 216 -29.25 -16.96 10.99
CA LYS A 216 -28.58 -17.73 12.06
C LYS A 216 -27.11 -18.04 11.73
N ARG A 217 -26.81 -18.36 10.47
CA ARG A 217 -25.43 -18.56 10.02
C ARG A 217 -24.67 -17.23 10.05
N ASP A 218 -25.26 -16.17 9.54
CA ASP A 218 -24.66 -14.82 9.52
C ASP A 218 -24.33 -14.36 10.96
N VAL A 219 -25.23 -14.56 11.93
CA VAL A 219 -25.00 -14.34 13.37
C VAL A 219 -23.82 -15.18 13.88
N THR A 220 -23.79 -16.48 13.58
CA THR A 220 -22.72 -17.37 14.07
C THR A 220 -21.35 -16.94 13.54
N VAL A 221 -21.29 -16.52 12.27
CA VAL A 221 -20.07 -15.98 11.65
C VAL A 221 -19.65 -14.69 12.35
N ALA A 222 -20.58 -13.76 12.54
CA ALA A 222 -20.30 -12.49 13.24
C ALA A 222 -19.80 -12.73 14.67
N GLN A 223 -20.40 -13.65 15.43
CA GLN A 223 -19.93 -14.03 16.77
C GLN A 223 -18.49 -14.52 16.75
N SER A 224 -18.14 -15.41 15.80
CA SER A 224 -16.77 -15.89 15.67
C SER A 224 -15.79 -14.77 15.30
N GLN A 225 -16.18 -13.86 14.41
CA GLN A 225 -15.34 -12.74 13.99
C GLN A 225 -15.05 -11.79 15.17
N ILE A 226 -16.07 -11.43 15.96
CA ILE A 226 -15.92 -10.58 17.14
C ILE A 226 -15.01 -11.26 18.17
N ARG A 227 -15.18 -12.56 18.43
CA ARG A 227 -14.31 -13.32 19.36
C ARG A 227 -12.86 -13.35 18.89
N ASN A 228 -12.63 -13.62 17.61
CA ASN A 228 -11.29 -13.67 17.04
C ASN A 228 -10.60 -12.29 17.11
N ALA A 229 -11.33 -11.21 16.79
CA ALA A 229 -10.81 -9.85 16.89
C ALA A 229 -10.44 -9.49 18.34
N THR A 230 -11.33 -9.80 19.29
CA THR A 230 -11.09 -9.55 20.72
C THR A 230 -9.89 -10.33 21.25
N TYR A 231 -9.73 -11.60 20.84
CA TYR A 231 -8.57 -12.41 21.22
C TYR A 231 -7.27 -11.89 20.62
N ALA A 232 -7.28 -11.47 19.35
CA ALA A 232 -6.12 -10.90 18.69
C ALA A 232 -5.63 -9.63 19.40
N GLU A 233 -6.55 -8.73 19.75
CA GLU A 233 -6.24 -7.51 20.51
C GLU A 233 -5.69 -7.83 21.90
N TRP A 234 -6.31 -8.77 22.63
CA TRP A 234 -5.80 -9.22 23.93
C TRP A 234 -4.38 -9.80 23.83
N SER A 235 -4.14 -10.66 22.83
CA SER A 235 -2.83 -11.27 22.60
C SER A 235 -1.77 -10.23 22.26
N GLN A 236 -2.11 -9.24 21.42
CA GLN A 236 -1.22 -8.13 21.08
C GLN A 236 -0.90 -7.27 22.31
N ASN A 237 -1.91 -6.92 23.11
CA ASN A 237 -1.72 -6.15 24.35
C ASN A 237 -0.84 -6.89 25.36
N ARG A 238 -1.04 -8.21 25.50
CA ARG A 238 -0.18 -9.05 26.34
C ARG A 238 1.25 -9.05 25.85
N THR A 239 1.47 -9.20 24.55
CA THR A 239 2.80 -9.17 23.93
C THR A 239 3.48 -7.81 24.17
N MET A 240 2.77 -6.71 23.94
CA MET A 240 3.29 -5.36 24.20
C MET A 240 3.62 -5.14 25.68
N ALA A 241 2.80 -5.64 26.61
CA ALA A 241 3.06 -5.55 28.04
C ALA A 241 4.29 -6.37 28.46
N GLU A 242 4.46 -7.58 27.92
CA GLU A 242 5.63 -8.41 28.13
C GLU A 242 6.90 -7.73 27.59
N GLU A 243 6.86 -7.17 26.39
CA GLU A 243 7.97 -6.41 25.80
C GLU A 243 8.30 -5.14 26.60
N THR A 244 7.29 -4.39 27.03
CA THR A 244 7.48 -3.21 27.88
C THR A 244 8.13 -3.58 29.21
N ARG A 245 7.70 -4.70 29.83
CA ARG A 245 8.31 -5.21 31.07
C ARG A 245 9.78 -5.56 30.86
N LYS A 246 10.12 -6.25 29.76
CA LYS A 246 11.51 -6.57 29.41
C LYS A 246 12.33 -5.31 29.22
N GLN A 247 11.85 -4.34 28.44
CA GLN A 247 12.54 -3.06 28.19
C GLN A 247 12.80 -2.29 29.49
N ASN A 248 11.79 -2.21 30.38
CA ASN A 248 11.94 -1.57 31.69
C ASN A 248 12.99 -2.27 32.55
N LEU A 249 13.00 -3.61 32.58
CA LEU A 249 14.03 -4.38 33.28
C LEU A 249 15.42 -4.11 32.69
N ARG A 250 15.56 -4.08 31.36
CA ARG A 250 16.84 -3.79 30.69
C ARG A 250 17.35 -2.39 31.05
N SER A 251 16.47 -1.38 30.99
CA SER A 251 16.79 -0.01 31.41
C SER A 251 17.23 0.04 32.88
N THR A 252 16.52 -0.67 33.76
CA THR A 252 16.87 -0.76 35.19
C THR A 252 18.24 -1.39 35.42
N LYS A 253 18.59 -2.47 34.68
CA LYS A 253 19.92 -3.08 34.75
C LYS A 253 21.03 -2.12 34.29
N VAL A 254 20.77 -1.31 33.25
CA VAL A 254 21.71 -0.26 32.81
C VAL A 254 21.85 0.85 33.86
N GLN A 255 20.78 1.22 34.56
CA GLN A 255 20.84 2.17 35.68
C GLN A 255 21.64 1.60 36.85
N ILE A 256 21.47 0.32 37.18
CA ILE A 256 22.29 -0.38 38.19
C ILE A 256 23.77 -0.33 37.83
N ILE A 257 24.12 -0.55 36.55
CA ILE A 257 25.51 -0.41 36.07
C ILE A 257 26.01 1.02 36.25
N GLN A 258 25.20 2.02 35.91
CA GLN A 258 25.57 3.44 36.08
C GLN A 258 25.80 3.78 37.55
N GLU A 259 24.92 3.32 38.45
CA GLU A 259 25.07 3.52 39.90
C GLU A 259 26.38 2.91 40.42
N HIS A 260 26.76 1.74 39.90
CA HIS A 260 28.05 1.12 40.21
C HIS A 260 29.24 1.93 39.69
N LEU A 261 29.15 2.50 38.49
CA LEU A 261 30.19 3.35 37.91
C LEU A 261 30.38 4.65 38.70
N ASP A 262 29.28 5.26 39.13
CA ASP A 262 29.31 6.56 39.82
C ASP A 262 29.75 6.43 41.29
N ASN A 263 29.33 5.37 41.98
CA ASN A 263 29.51 5.23 43.43
C ASN A 263 30.46 4.09 43.85
N GLY A 264 30.93 3.28 42.90
CA GLY A 264 31.74 2.08 43.17
C GLY A 264 30.99 0.95 43.89
N THR A 265 29.72 1.14 44.24
CA THR A 265 28.85 0.18 44.93
C THR A 265 27.41 0.35 44.46
N VAL A 266 26.57 -0.68 44.63
CA VAL A 266 25.13 -0.66 44.30
C VAL A 266 24.31 -1.01 45.54
N ASP A 267 23.31 -0.20 45.88
CA ASP A 267 22.34 -0.57 46.91
C ASP A 267 21.20 -1.42 46.33
N ALA A 268 21.33 -2.74 46.46
CA ALA A 268 20.32 -3.68 45.99
C ALA A 268 18.93 -3.46 46.62
N ARG A 269 18.83 -2.87 47.83
CA ARG A 269 17.55 -2.70 48.53
C ARG A 269 16.59 -1.77 47.78
N LYS A 270 17.11 -0.87 46.95
CA LYS A 270 16.31 0.00 46.08
C LYS A 270 15.44 -0.78 45.09
N TYR A 271 15.88 -1.96 44.70
CA TYR A 271 15.23 -2.79 43.68
C TYR A 271 14.38 -3.94 44.26
N ARG A 272 14.13 -3.96 45.58
CA ARG A 272 13.46 -5.09 46.28
C ARG A 272 12.08 -5.52 45.72
N ASN A 273 11.39 -4.62 45.02
CA ASN A 273 10.07 -4.87 44.45
C ASN A 273 10.14 -5.55 43.06
N ASP A 274 11.33 -5.64 42.47
CA ASP A 274 11.60 -6.37 41.23
C ASP A 274 12.67 -7.45 41.54
N PRO A 275 12.26 -8.73 41.68
CA PRO A 275 13.18 -9.81 42.03
C PRO A 275 14.36 -9.96 41.07
N GLU A 276 14.14 -9.71 39.76
CA GLU A 276 15.18 -9.85 38.74
C GLU A 276 16.19 -8.70 38.80
N ALA A 277 15.71 -7.47 38.97
CA ALA A 277 16.58 -6.30 39.16
C ALA A 277 17.34 -6.37 40.49
N PHE A 278 16.69 -6.83 41.57
CA PHE A 278 17.31 -7.05 42.88
C PHE A 278 18.45 -8.06 42.81
N ALA A 279 18.23 -9.21 42.17
CA ALA A 279 19.26 -10.24 42.00
C ALA A 279 20.45 -9.70 41.19
N TYR A 280 20.17 -8.92 40.14
CA TYR A 280 21.22 -8.30 39.32
C TYR A 280 22.05 -7.27 40.13
N ALA A 281 21.39 -6.39 40.88
CA ALA A 281 22.06 -5.42 41.75
C ALA A 281 22.95 -6.10 42.81
N LEU A 282 22.45 -7.19 43.41
CA LEU A 282 23.22 -7.97 44.38
C LEU A 282 24.45 -8.63 43.75
N ALA A 283 24.31 -9.21 42.55
CA ALA A 283 25.43 -9.79 41.82
C ALA A 283 26.47 -8.73 41.47
N MET A 284 26.04 -7.55 41.00
CA MET A 284 26.93 -6.46 40.64
C MET A 284 27.72 -5.92 41.84
N SER A 285 27.06 -5.77 43.00
CA SER A 285 27.71 -5.34 44.25
C SER A 285 28.85 -6.27 44.72
N LYS A 286 28.86 -7.52 44.23
CA LYS A 286 29.85 -8.54 44.56
C LYS A 286 30.84 -8.81 43.43
N SER A 287 30.70 -8.14 42.29
CA SER A 287 31.55 -8.39 41.13
C SER A 287 32.95 -7.82 41.36
N GLU A 288 33.97 -8.66 41.20
CA GLU A 288 35.36 -8.21 41.16
C GLU A 288 35.67 -7.67 39.76
N GLY A 289 36.35 -6.52 39.70
CA GLY A 289 36.78 -5.95 38.43
C GLY A 289 37.90 -6.77 37.80
N ILE A 290 37.85 -6.95 36.49
CA ILE A 290 38.96 -7.52 35.72
C ILE A 290 39.90 -6.41 35.26
N ASP A 291 41.10 -6.79 34.82
CA ASP A 291 42.05 -5.86 34.20
C ASP A 291 41.37 -5.07 33.05
N LYS A 292 41.60 -3.74 33.04
CA LYS A 292 40.93 -2.82 32.11
C LYS A 292 41.24 -3.16 30.65
N THR A 293 42.49 -3.52 30.35
CA THR A 293 42.91 -3.87 28.99
C THR A 293 42.18 -5.13 28.53
N THR A 294 42.09 -6.12 29.40
CA THR A 294 41.38 -7.37 29.13
C THR A 294 39.89 -7.13 28.88
N SER A 295 39.24 -6.28 29.69
CA SER A 295 37.83 -5.89 29.51
C SER A 295 37.57 -5.25 28.15
N VAL A 296 38.41 -4.28 27.76
CA VAL A 296 38.28 -3.57 26.48
C VAL A 296 38.48 -4.54 25.30
N VAL A 297 39.47 -5.43 25.37
CA VAL A 297 39.71 -6.44 24.32
C VAL A 297 38.53 -7.40 24.20
N ASN A 298 37.97 -7.86 25.32
CA ASN A 298 36.79 -8.71 25.29
C ASN A 298 35.57 -7.98 24.72
N ALA A 299 35.42 -6.68 25.02
CA ALA A 299 34.33 -5.89 24.48
C ALA A 299 34.39 -5.77 22.96
N GLU A 300 35.57 -5.50 22.41
CA GLU A 300 35.79 -5.47 20.96
C GLU A 300 35.60 -6.84 20.31
N ARG A 301 36.02 -7.93 20.98
CA ARG A 301 35.75 -9.30 20.51
C ARG A 301 34.25 -9.59 20.41
N ILE A 302 33.44 -9.10 21.35
CA ILE A 302 31.99 -9.26 21.30
C ILE A 302 31.40 -8.48 20.12
N LYS A 303 31.78 -7.21 19.92
CA LYS A 303 31.30 -6.41 18.77
C LYS A 303 31.62 -7.12 17.44
N ASN A 304 32.88 -7.51 17.28
CA ASN A 304 33.33 -8.17 16.06
C ASN A 304 32.68 -9.54 15.89
N GLY A 305 32.49 -10.31 16.96
CA GLY A 305 31.81 -11.60 16.91
C GLY A 305 30.33 -11.47 16.49
N VAL A 306 29.62 -10.44 16.95
CA VAL A 306 28.24 -10.16 16.53
C VAL A 306 28.15 -9.89 15.03
N LEU A 307 29.03 -9.02 14.52
CA LEU A 307 29.07 -8.67 13.11
C LEU A 307 29.56 -9.83 12.24
N LYS A 308 30.55 -10.61 12.71
CA LYS A 308 31.06 -11.80 12.00
C LYS A 308 30.01 -12.89 11.89
N ALA A 309 29.27 -13.17 12.97
CA ALA A 309 28.14 -14.09 12.97
C ALA A 309 27.06 -13.71 11.94
N ALA A 310 26.93 -12.41 11.64
CA ALA A 310 26.01 -11.93 10.61
C ALA A 310 26.41 -12.37 9.20
N ILE A 311 27.71 -12.32 8.89
CA ILE A 311 28.26 -12.61 7.56
C ILE A 311 28.35 -14.13 7.35
N SER A 312 28.95 -14.85 8.32
CA SER A 312 29.20 -16.28 8.20
C SER A 312 27.96 -17.14 8.46
N GLY A 313 26.97 -16.60 9.18
CA GLY A 313 25.82 -17.36 9.68
C GLY A 313 26.14 -18.31 10.85
N ASP A 314 27.40 -18.37 11.28
CA ASP A 314 27.86 -19.23 12.37
C ASP A 314 28.01 -18.42 13.67
N VAL A 315 26.95 -18.46 14.48
CA VAL A 315 26.88 -17.76 15.77
C VAL A 315 27.76 -18.45 16.82
N ASP A 316 27.75 -19.79 16.84
CA ASP A 316 28.48 -20.58 17.82
C ASP A 316 30.00 -20.49 17.60
N GLY A 317 30.45 -20.45 16.34
CA GLY A 317 31.86 -20.21 16.02
C GLY A 317 32.33 -18.79 16.35
N ALA A 318 31.51 -17.78 16.10
CA ALA A 318 31.90 -16.38 16.27
C ALA A 318 31.83 -15.88 17.72
N LEU A 319 30.85 -16.34 18.51
CA LEU A 319 30.60 -15.87 19.88
C LEU A 319 30.61 -16.98 20.93
N GLY A 320 30.54 -18.26 20.53
CA GLY A 320 30.49 -19.38 21.49
C GLY A 320 31.75 -19.50 22.34
N SER A 321 32.92 -19.13 21.80
CA SER A 321 34.18 -19.05 22.57
C SER A 321 34.15 -17.99 23.68
N LEU A 322 33.23 -17.03 23.60
CA LEU A 322 32.98 -16.01 24.61
C LEU A 322 31.83 -16.38 25.56
N GLY A 323 31.24 -17.56 25.39
CA GLY A 323 30.15 -18.09 26.22
C GLY A 323 28.75 -17.68 25.78
N PHE A 324 28.58 -17.11 24.57
CA PHE A 324 27.26 -16.86 24.01
C PHE A 324 26.61 -18.17 23.59
N THR A 325 25.34 -18.36 23.93
CA THR A 325 24.55 -19.51 23.47
C THR A 325 23.16 -19.02 23.05
N GLY A 326 22.64 -19.54 21.93
CA GLY A 326 21.30 -19.24 21.43
C GLY A 326 21.27 -18.30 20.22
N ASP A 327 20.10 -17.74 19.94
CA ASP A 327 19.86 -16.92 18.75
C ASP A 327 20.36 -15.48 18.93
N LEU A 328 20.95 -14.93 17.86
CA LEU A 328 21.45 -13.56 17.81
C LEU A 328 20.29 -12.56 17.67
N THR A 329 19.58 -12.38 18.78
CA THR A 329 18.47 -11.43 18.97
C THR A 329 18.90 -10.31 19.91
N GLU A 330 18.17 -9.20 19.91
CA GLU A 330 18.42 -8.10 20.85
C GLU A 330 18.39 -8.57 22.31
N ASP A 331 17.37 -9.35 22.68
CA ASP A 331 17.22 -9.95 24.01
C ASP A 331 18.42 -10.84 24.37
N GLY A 332 18.85 -11.69 23.43
CA GLY A 332 19.99 -12.60 23.62
C GLY A 332 21.29 -11.84 23.86
N LEU A 333 21.59 -10.84 23.03
CA LEU A 333 22.80 -10.03 23.15
C LEU A 333 22.83 -9.21 24.42
N TYR A 334 21.73 -8.55 24.79
CA TYR A 334 21.66 -7.81 26.04
C TYR A 334 21.88 -8.72 27.24
N ASN A 335 21.22 -9.87 27.31
CA ASN A 335 21.38 -10.80 28.42
C ASN A 335 22.81 -11.32 28.52
N PHE A 336 23.43 -11.63 27.38
CA PHE A 336 24.83 -12.04 27.33
C PHE A 336 25.78 -10.94 27.82
N ILE A 337 25.67 -9.71 27.32
CA ILE A 337 26.53 -8.58 27.70
C ILE A 337 26.37 -8.28 29.19
N LEU A 338 25.13 -8.17 29.67
CA LEU A 338 24.85 -7.81 31.07
C LEU A 338 25.27 -8.92 32.05
N GLY A 339 25.15 -10.18 31.63
CA GLY A 339 25.53 -11.36 32.42
C GLY A 339 26.99 -11.78 32.29
N SER A 340 27.76 -11.19 31.38
CA SER A 340 29.16 -11.57 31.16
C SER A 340 30.04 -11.20 32.36
N ASN A 341 30.83 -12.15 32.87
CA ASN A 341 31.84 -11.89 33.89
C ASN A 341 33.17 -11.41 33.29
N ASN A 342 33.28 -11.38 31.97
CA ASN A 342 34.50 -11.04 31.23
C ASN A 342 34.56 -9.56 30.83
N LEU A 343 33.68 -8.73 31.39
CA LEU A 343 33.53 -7.30 31.11
C LEU A 343 33.34 -6.52 32.42
N ASN A 344 34.03 -5.38 32.53
CA ASN A 344 33.76 -4.41 33.58
C ASN A 344 32.49 -3.59 33.27
N SER A 345 32.01 -2.88 34.29
CA SER A 345 30.78 -2.07 34.21
C SER A 345 30.77 -1.06 33.06
N ALA A 346 31.93 -0.43 32.78
CA ALA A 346 32.04 0.58 31.73
C ALA A 346 31.82 -0.03 30.35
N GLU A 347 32.49 -1.15 30.05
CA GLU A 347 32.35 -1.85 28.77
C GLU A 347 30.97 -2.49 28.63
N LYS A 348 30.39 -3.04 29.70
CA LYS A 348 29.00 -3.54 29.70
C LYS A 348 28.02 -2.45 29.28
N GLN A 349 28.15 -1.25 29.86
CA GLN A 349 27.26 -0.14 29.54
C GLN A 349 27.42 0.32 28.09
N ALA A 350 28.66 0.47 27.63
CA ALA A 350 28.96 0.91 26.27
C ALA A 350 28.45 -0.11 25.24
N LEU A 351 28.68 -1.41 25.46
CA LEU A 351 28.18 -2.47 24.59
C LEU A 351 26.66 -2.56 24.60
N ALA A 352 26.04 -2.49 25.77
CA ALA A 352 24.58 -2.51 25.89
C ALA A 352 23.95 -1.38 25.06
N LYS A 353 24.49 -0.17 25.12
CA LYS A 353 24.05 0.97 24.30
C LYS A 353 24.28 0.76 22.79
N ALA A 354 25.32 0.02 22.42
CA ALA A 354 25.67 -0.27 21.02
C ALA A 354 24.90 -1.46 20.41
N VAL A 355 24.12 -2.23 21.19
CA VAL A 355 23.38 -3.40 20.67
C VAL A 355 22.48 -3.06 19.48
N PRO A 356 21.66 -1.99 19.49
CA PRO A 356 20.81 -1.66 18.34
C PRO A 356 21.62 -1.43 17.06
N ASP A 357 22.73 -0.69 17.17
CA ASP A 357 23.60 -0.40 16.03
C ASP A 357 24.28 -1.69 15.52
N LEU A 358 24.76 -2.55 16.42
CA LEU A 358 25.34 -3.84 16.06
C LEU A 358 24.34 -4.74 15.32
N LEU A 359 23.06 -4.70 15.69
CA LEU A 359 21.99 -5.41 14.98
C LEU A 359 21.65 -4.77 13.62
N GLU A 360 21.69 -3.44 13.50
CA GLU A 360 21.59 -2.77 12.18
C GLU A 360 22.74 -3.23 11.27
N GLY A 361 23.97 -3.25 11.79
CA GLY A 361 25.14 -3.81 11.11
C GLY A 361 24.93 -5.27 10.71
N GLN A 362 24.36 -6.09 11.61
CA GLN A 362 24.04 -7.48 11.31
C GLN A 362 23.05 -7.62 10.14
N VAL A 363 21.96 -6.85 10.13
CA VAL A 363 20.97 -6.87 9.04
C VAL A 363 21.61 -6.46 7.72
N LEU A 364 22.47 -5.44 7.75
CA LEU A 364 23.19 -4.97 6.58
C LEU A 364 24.19 -6.01 6.04
N LEU A 365 24.88 -6.71 6.94
CA LEU A 365 25.83 -7.76 6.58
C LEU A 365 25.15 -9.06 6.11
N LYS A 366 23.89 -9.28 6.50
CA LYS A 366 23.01 -10.34 5.95
C LYS A 366 22.39 -9.99 4.60
N ASN A 367 22.75 -8.85 4.00
CA ASN A 367 22.17 -8.40 2.73
C ASN A 367 22.38 -9.45 1.63
N PRO A 368 21.32 -9.84 0.88
CA PRO A 368 21.42 -10.80 -0.23
C PRO A 368 22.49 -10.46 -1.26
N MET A 369 22.84 -9.18 -1.42
CA MET A 369 23.91 -8.76 -2.31
C MET A 369 25.30 -9.27 -1.89
N ILE A 370 25.63 -9.26 -0.60
CA ILE A 370 26.91 -9.77 -0.10
C ILE A 370 27.00 -11.27 -0.40
N LYS A 371 25.89 -11.98 -0.15
CA LYS A 371 25.77 -13.41 -0.48
C LYS A 371 25.84 -13.67 -1.98
N SER A 372 25.22 -12.83 -2.81
CA SER A 372 25.29 -12.93 -4.26
C SER A 372 26.70 -12.75 -4.80
N GLU A 373 27.53 -11.90 -4.18
CA GLU A 373 28.92 -11.71 -4.57
C GLU A 373 29.80 -12.92 -4.21
N ILE A 374 29.51 -13.57 -3.08
CA ILE A 374 30.09 -14.87 -2.73
C ILE A 374 29.67 -15.93 -3.77
N ASP A 375 28.37 -16.11 -3.98
CA ASP A 375 27.81 -17.19 -4.80
C ASP A 375 28.15 -17.05 -6.29
N ASN A 376 28.19 -15.82 -6.83
CA ASN A 376 28.38 -15.59 -8.27
C ASN A 376 29.83 -15.37 -8.69
N TYR A 377 30.73 -15.00 -7.78
CA TYR A 377 32.12 -14.66 -8.14
C TYR A 377 33.16 -15.46 -7.35
N LEU A 378 33.06 -15.49 -6.02
CA LEU A 378 34.04 -16.21 -5.20
C LEU A 378 33.87 -17.73 -5.31
N ALA A 379 32.65 -18.24 -5.15
CA ALA A 379 32.38 -19.67 -5.19
C ALA A 379 32.76 -20.32 -6.54
N PRO A 380 32.49 -19.73 -7.73
CA PRO A 380 32.97 -20.27 -8.99
C PRO A 380 34.50 -20.26 -9.11
N ALA A 381 35.16 -19.19 -8.65
CA ALA A 381 36.63 -19.11 -8.65
C ALA A 381 37.27 -20.15 -7.72
N LEU A 382 36.70 -20.35 -6.54
CA LEU A 382 37.11 -21.35 -5.56
C LEU A 382 36.87 -22.77 -6.06
N ASN A 383 35.72 -23.05 -6.69
CA ASN A 383 35.42 -24.35 -7.29
C ASN A 383 36.37 -24.72 -8.44
N ASN A 384 36.77 -23.74 -9.24
CA ASN A 384 37.78 -23.95 -10.28
C ASN A 384 39.14 -24.32 -9.70
N LEU A 385 39.51 -23.75 -8.54
CA LEU A 385 40.79 -23.96 -7.89
C LEU A 385 40.83 -25.15 -6.92
N ARG A 386 39.68 -25.62 -6.42
CA ARG A 386 39.55 -26.89 -5.68
C ARG A 386 40.11 -28.09 -6.44
N LYS A 387 40.18 -28.00 -7.77
CA LYS A 387 40.74 -29.04 -8.65
C LYS A 387 42.24 -28.85 -8.93
N SER A 388 42.87 -27.82 -8.35
CA SER A 388 44.30 -27.55 -8.51
C SER A 388 45.12 -28.34 -7.50
N PRO A 389 46.15 -29.08 -7.93
CA PRO A 389 47.08 -29.77 -7.02
C PRO A 389 47.72 -28.83 -5.98
N ASN A 390 47.93 -27.57 -6.33
CA ASN A 390 48.52 -26.58 -5.42
C ASN A 390 47.60 -26.26 -4.23
N ALA A 391 46.27 -26.23 -4.45
CA ALA A 391 45.32 -25.94 -3.39
C ALA A 391 45.23 -27.08 -2.37
N GLU A 392 45.40 -28.33 -2.84
CA GLU A 392 45.46 -29.52 -1.99
C GLU A 392 46.76 -29.55 -1.16
N ILE A 393 47.90 -29.25 -1.79
CA ILE A 393 49.20 -29.13 -1.09
C ILE A 393 49.13 -28.04 -0.02
N GLN A 394 48.56 -26.88 -0.33
CA GLN A 394 48.41 -25.78 0.62
C GLN A 394 47.52 -26.18 1.81
N ALA A 395 46.40 -26.88 1.56
CA ALA A 395 45.51 -27.34 2.62
C ALA A 395 46.18 -28.35 3.58
N LEU A 396 47.07 -29.20 3.07
CA LEU A 396 47.85 -30.14 3.88
C LEU A 396 48.91 -29.45 4.75
N LEU A 397 49.46 -28.32 4.31
CA LEU A 397 50.47 -27.55 5.04
C LEU A 397 49.84 -26.69 6.16
N ASP A 398 48.73 -26.01 5.86
CA ASP A 398 48.12 -25.06 6.80
C ASP A 398 47.04 -25.68 7.71
N GLY A 399 46.60 -26.91 7.43
CA GLY A 399 45.54 -27.58 8.18
C GLY A 399 44.14 -27.00 7.97
N THR A 400 43.99 -26.04 7.04
CA THR A 400 42.73 -25.40 6.65
C THR A 400 42.62 -25.33 5.14
N THR A 401 41.40 -25.39 4.59
CA THR A 401 41.24 -25.31 3.13
C THR A 401 41.44 -23.86 2.64
N VAL A 402 41.98 -23.72 1.42
CA VAL A 402 42.11 -22.41 0.73
C VAL A 402 40.76 -21.69 0.62
N GLU A 403 39.67 -22.46 0.49
CA GLU A 403 38.30 -21.93 0.52
C GLU A 403 37.99 -21.23 1.85
N THR A 404 38.23 -21.88 2.98
CA THR A 404 38.03 -21.27 4.31
C THR A 404 38.90 -20.03 4.47
N GLN A 405 40.14 -20.05 3.99
CA GLN A 405 41.07 -18.92 4.09
C GLN A 405 40.61 -17.70 3.27
N VAL A 406 40.17 -17.92 2.03
CA VAL A 406 39.70 -16.84 1.14
C VAL A 406 38.36 -16.29 1.57
N MET A 407 37.45 -17.15 2.04
CA MET A 407 36.20 -16.72 2.64
C MET A 407 36.45 -15.89 3.90
N SER A 408 37.34 -16.33 4.79
CA SER A 408 37.72 -15.55 5.97
C SER A 408 38.30 -14.18 5.58
N ALA A 409 39.17 -14.13 4.56
CA ALA A 409 39.71 -12.87 4.06
C ALA A 409 38.64 -11.93 3.48
N PHE A 410 37.60 -12.47 2.82
CA PHE A 410 36.47 -11.69 2.33
C PHE A 410 35.63 -11.11 3.47
N GLU A 411 35.27 -11.95 4.44
CA GLU A 411 34.46 -11.55 5.60
C GLU A 411 35.19 -10.51 6.45
N ASP A 412 36.47 -10.73 6.74
CA ASP A 412 37.29 -9.84 7.57
C ASP A 412 37.50 -8.48 6.88
N GLU A 413 37.64 -8.44 5.54
CA GLU A 413 37.77 -7.19 4.79
C GLU A 413 36.46 -6.38 4.78
N ILE A 414 35.31 -7.03 4.57
CA ILE A 414 34.01 -6.35 4.68
C ILE A 414 33.81 -5.82 6.09
N LEU A 415 34.09 -6.63 7.10
CA LEU A 415 33.99 -6.24 8.50
C LEU A 415 34.88 -5.02 8.80
N MET A 416 36.14 -5.06 8.36
CA MET A 416 37.09 -3.97 8.55
C MET A 416 36.60 -2.67 7.89
N GLN A 417 36.19 -2.72 6.63
CA GLN A 417 35.74 -1.53 5.90
C GLN A 417 34.44 -0.93 6.45
N THR A 418 33.47 -1.79 6.80
CA THR A 418 32.20 -1.35 7.38
C THR A 418 32.39 -0.79 8.79
N SER A 419 33.27 -1.38 9.61
CA SER A 419 33.59 -0.90 10.96
C SER A 419 34.38 0.41 10.92
N ALA A 420 35.32 0.55 9.99
CA ALA A 420 36.05 1.79 9.78
C ALA A 420 35.11 2.93 9.37
N TYR A 421 34.21 2.65 8.42
CA TYR A 421 33.19 3.61 8.00
C TYR A 421 32.27 4.04 9.14
N TYR A 422 31.79 3.07 9.93
CA TYR A 422 30.95 3.34 11.10
C TYR A 422 31.67 4.21 12.13
N SER A 423 32.95 3.92 12.40
CA SER A 423 33.76 4.69 13.35
C SER A 423 33.93 6.15 12.93
N GLU A 424 33.96 6.42 11.63
CA GLU A 424 34.11 7.76 11.06
C GLU A 424 32.77 8.51 10.92
N HIS A 425 31.68 7.81 10.56
CA HIS A 425 30.41 8.44 10.17
C HIS A 425 29.27 8.22 11.18
N GLY A 426 29.46 7.40 12.21
CA GLY A 426 28.45 7.06 13.22
C GLY A 426 27.24 6.29 12.67
N SER A 427 27.32 5.76 11.45
CA SER A 427 26.26 4.98 10.81
C SER A 427 26.85 3.97 9.82
N PHE A 428 26.15 2.86 9.59
CA PHE A 428 26.61 1.82 8.65
C PHE A 428 26.51 2.29 7.19
N PRO A 429 27.44 1.88 6.30
CA PRO A 429 27.44 2.28 4.91
C PRO A 429 26.23 1.68 4.18
N LYS A 430 25.46 2.51 3.47
CA LYS A 430 24.25 2.08 2.73
C LYS A 430 24.47 2.12 1.22
N SER A 431 23.70 1.30 0.50
CA SER A 431 23.58 1.30 -0.97
C SER A 431 24.92 1.35 -1.72
N PHE A 432 25.22 2.45 -2.42
CA PHE A 432 26.39 2.56 -3.29
C PHE A 432 27.73 2.39 -2.53
N THR A 433 27.83 2.93 -1.32
CA THR A 433 29.03 2.83 -0.49
C THR A 433 29.30 1.38 -0.08
N LEU A 434 28.26 0.68 0.38
CA LEU A 434 28.34 -0.76 0.69
C LEU A 434 28.73 -1.56 -0.54
N ASN A 435 28.14 -1.25 -1.70
CA ASN A 435 28.44 -1.95 -2.94
C ASN A 435 29.90 -1.76 -3.38
N GLY A 436 30.46 -0.57 -3.17
CA GLY A 436 31.88 -0.29 -3.39
C GLY A 436 32.76 -1.17 -2.50
N MET A 437 32.45 -1.21 -1.20
CA MET A 437 33.19 -1.99 -0.21
C MET A 437 33.16 -3.50 -0.52
N VAL A 438 31.98 -4.05 -0.82
CA VAL A 438 31.82 -5.47 -1.15
C VAL A 438 32.60 -5.85 -2.42
N ARG A 439 32.57 -4.99 -3.45
CA ARG A 439 33.34 -5.22 -4.68
C ARG A 439 34.84 -5.16 -4.45
N GLU A 440 35.29 -4.25 -3.59
CA GLU A 440 36.68 -4.17 -3.19
C GLU A 440 37.11 -5.40 -2.39
N ALA A 441 36.32 -5.82 -1.40
CA ALA A 441 36.58 -7.02 -0.62
C ALA A 441 36.69 -8.25 -1.51
N ARG A 442 35.75 -8.42 -2.46
CA ARG A 442 35.83 -9.48 -3.47
C ARG A 442 37.14 -9.43 -4.26
N ARG A 443 37.54 -8.24 -4.75
CA ARG A 443 38.78 -8.08 -5.51
C ARG A 443 39.99 -8.54 -4.67
N ASN A 444 40.04 -8.13 -3.41
CA ASN A 444 41.15 -8.50 -2.52
C ASN A 444 41.18 -10.00 -2.26
N SER A 445 40.03 -10.62 -1.98
CA SER A 445 39.93 -12.05 -1.76
C SER A 445 40.33 -12.87 -2.99
N LEU A 446 40.02 -12.39 -4.19
CA LEU A 446 40.50 -13.02 -5.43
C LEU A 446 42.02 -12.87 -5.61
N GLU A 447 42.62 -11.77 -5.17
CA GLU A 447 44.09 -11.63 -5.16
C GLU A 447 44.74 -12.53 -4.11
N VAL A 448 44.16 -12.63 -2.90
CA VAL A 448 44.61 -13.58 -1.87
C VAL A 448 44.53 -15.02 -2.39
N LEU A 449 43.44 -15.38 -3.07
CA LEU A 449 43.28 -16.69 -3.71
C LEU A 449 44.39 -16.95 -4.75
N LYS A 450 44.77 -15.95 -5.55
CA LYS A 450 45.91 -16.09 -6.49
C LYS A 450 47.23 -16.30 -5.75
N GLU A 451 47.50 -15.51 -4.72
CA GLU A 451 48.74 -15.64 -3.94
C GLU A 451 48.86 -17.01 -3.28
N LEU A 452 47.78 -17.53 -2.70
CA LEU A 452 47.75 -18.85 -2.03
C LEU A 452 47.84 -20.03 -3.01
N THR A 453 47.56 -19.83 -4.30
CA THR A 453 47.57 -20.90 -5.32
C THR A 453 48.71 -20.80 -6.32
N GLN A 454 49.51 -19.73 -6.26
CA GLN A 454 50.74 -19.57 -7.04
C GLN A 454 51.81 -20.56 -6.59
N VAL A 455 52.43 -21.24 -7.57
CA VAL A 455 53.47 -22.26 -7.32
C VAL A 455 54.66 -21.69 -6.54
N SER A 456 55.01 -20.42 -6.76
CA SER A 456 56.10 -19.73 -6.07
C SER A 456 55.83 -19.45 -4.59
N ASN A 457 54.57 -19.57 -4.15
CA ASN A 457 54.10 -19.10 -2.86
C ASN A 457 53.51 -20.24 -2.00
N ILE A 458 53.76 -21.50 -2.36
CA ILE A 458 53.31 -22.66 -1.57
C ILE A 458 53.91 -22.57 -0.16
N GLY A 459 53.06 -22.71 0.87
CA GLY A 459 53.42 -22.56 2.27
C GLY A 459 53.28 -21.14 2.83
N THR A 460 52.79 -20.18 2.03
CA THR A 460 52.45 -18.82 2.49
C THR A 460 51.16 -18.87 3.29
N THR A 461 51.15 -18.28 4.49
CA THR A 461 49.95 -18.21 5.32
C THR A 461 48.94 -17.17 4.78
N THR A 462 47.66 -17.28 5.16
CA THR A 462 46.63 -16.29 4.79
C THR A 462 47.04 -14.86 5.16
N SER A 463 47.63 -14.68 6.35
CA SER A 463 48.07 -13.36 6.83
C SER A 463 49.22 -12.79 5.99
N GLU A 464 50.15 -13.61 5.53
CA GLU A 464 51.25 -13.19 4.64
C GLU A 464 50.74 -12.85 3.23
N ALA A 465 49.80 -13.64 2.71
CA ALA A 465 49.13 -13.37 1.44
C ALA A 465 48.32 -12.06 1.50
N GLN A 466 47.55 -11.84 2.56
CA GLN A 466 46.82 -10.59 2.79
C GLN A 466 47.76 -9.38 2.90
N LYS A 467 48.86 -9.52 3.65
CA LYS A 467 49.87 -8.46 3.77
C LYS A 467 50.50 -8.13 2.42
N THR A 468 50.83 -9.13 1.62
CA THR A 468 51.38 -8.91 0.26
C THR A 468 50.41 -8.16 -0.64
N VAL A 469 49.11 -8.49 -0.57
CA VAL A 469 48.06 -7.77 -1.31
C VAL A 469 47.91 -6.33 -0.81
N GLN A 470 47.97 -6.09 0.50
CA GLN A 470 47.94 -4.74 1.09
C GLN A 470 49.18 -3.91 0.71
N ASP A 471 50.38 -4.49 0.76
CA ASP A 471 51.63 -3.82 0.40
C ASP A 471 51.63 -3.43 -1.09
N ARG A 472 51.03 -4.25 -1.97
CA ARG A 472 50.84 -3.90 -3.40
C ARG A 472 49.87 -2.74 -3.60
N LYS A 473 48.79 -2.67 -2.82
CA LYS A 473 47.85 -1.53 -2.86
C LYS A 473 48.51 -0.23 -2.42
N SER A 474 49.37 -0.30 -1.42
CA SER A 474 50.11 0.84 -0.87
C SER A 474 51.15 1.40 -1.86
N ASN A 475 51.56 0.60 -2.85
CA ASN A 475 52.58 0.92 -3.85
C ASN A 475 52.01 1.20 -5.26
N VAL A 476 50.71 1.45 -5.41
CA VAL A 476 50.14 1.88 -6.70
C VAL A 476 50.49 3.35 -6.93
N LEU A 477 51.54 3.57 -7.70
CA LEU A 477 51.98 4.87 -8.21
C LEU A 477 50.79 5.64 -8.84
N VAL A 478 50.43 6.79 -8.28
CA VAL A 478 49.34 7.64 -8.78
C VAL A 478 49.92 8.56 -9.86
N VAL A 479 49.36 8.53 -11.08
CA VAL A 479 49.76 9.48 -12.14
C VAL A 479 49.30 10.88 -11.72
N LYS A 480 50.25 11.74 -11.35
CA LYS A 480 50.01 13.11 -10.87
C LYS A 480 49.93 14.13 -12.02
N GLY A 481 50.43 13.77 -13.19
CA GLY A 481 50.41 14.62 -14.36
C GLY A 481 51.20 14.00 -15.51
N ILE A 482 51.37 14.77 -16.57
CA ILE A 482 52.19 14.41 -17.72
C ILE A 482 53.25 15.52 -17.83
N ASP A 483 54.53 15.14 -17.95
CA ASP A 483 55.63 16.09 -18.09
C ASP A 483 55.58 16.81 -19.44
N GLU A 484 56.48 17.79 -19.60
CA GLU A 484 56.61 18.61 -20.81
C GLU A 484 56.97 17.81 -22.07
N ASN A 485 57.36 16.53 -21.93
CA ASN A 485 57.65 15.61 -23.02
C ASN A 485 56.52 14.60 -23.28
N GLY A 486 55.39 14.71 -22.57
CA GLY A 486 54.27 13.80 -22.73
C GLY A 486 54.39 12.49 -21.95
N LEU A 487 55.31 12.38 -20.99
CA LEU A 487 55.49 11.20 -20.15
C LEU A 487 54.75 11.33 -18.81
N PRO A 488 54.04 10.30 -18.33
CA PRO A 488 53.33 10.36 -17.06
C PRO A 488 54.32 10.52 -15.89
N ILE A 489 54.04 11.46 -14.98
CA ILE A 489 54.75 11.63 -13.71
C ILE A 489 53.97 10.87 -12.64
N TYR A 490 54.67 10.01 -11.90
CA TYR A 490 54.09 9.16 -10.88
C TYR A 490 54.52 9.59 -9.46
N GLU A 491 53.63 9.46 -8.48
CA GLU A 491 53.91 9.59 -7.04
C GLU A 491 53.66 8.28 -6.29
#